data_AF-A0A7J7J8X1-F1
#
_entry.id   AF-A0A7J7J8X1-F1
#
_cell.length_a   1.000
_cell.length_b   1.000
_cell.length_c   1.000
_cell.angle_alpha   90.00
_cell.angle_beta   90.00
_cell.angle_gamma   90.00
#
_symmetry.space_group_name_H-M   'P 1'
#
loop_
_entity.id
_entity.type
_entity.pdbx_description
1 polymer ?
#
loop_
_entity_poly.entity_id
_entity_poly.type
_entity_poly.pdbx_seq_one_letter_code
_entity_poly.pdbx_strand_id
1 'polypeptide(L)'
;MTAQEHKIDDERWRIFCDSLQKVQLQVHPNLQVKFEALQYIEKLIIDLLHSMCSTKPQTTQDVIDQVEKTFPRPIERWAIQDANYALGKKKHKKGEKKVILPVDKVHPLLKELLGYRLDQQVTLCIVAVLEYVAADILKLVGNYVKRIHADEITEEDVRVSMCADKVLNNMFFSNDSDGGSDASGASVGRRDERPVMSAKLAQELTQNYEDLVKDLILSEQQNIRELELIIKVFRPPFIDLFPNSKDIDVIFSNILDVHSFSILFLSMLEDTVEMTEKEQIPLIGGCFEELFEGAEFDVYEKYMSDVMNKRLQDRLYALLKRDDLTVKLNGYDQSFKDVVKYLLPRLLEGPIHHLKFIFNVIEKLSESDQSTTEDQGSFNEALSLLIPLKNNLEKRLAQLTNSSSSGTVIRRHN
;
A
#
# COMPACT_ATOMS: atom_id res chain seq x y z
N MET A 1 23.26 -23.29 -33.76
CA MET A 1 23.50 -24.24 -32.66
C MET A 1 23.66 -23.40 -31.40
N THR A 2 22.80 -23.38 -30.41
CA THR A 2 21.49 -24.00 -30.14
C THR A 2 20.87 -23.06 -29.09
N ALA A 3 19.55 -22.90 -29.17
CA ALA A 3 18.77 -22.20 -28.17
C ALA A 3 18.98 -22.84 -26.79
N GLN A 4 19.16 -22.03 -25.76
CA GLN A 4 18.94 -22.41 -24.37
C GLN A 4 18.38 -21.20 -23.64
N GLU A 5 17.07 -21.00 -23.84
CA GLU A 5 16.18 -20.44 -22.84
C GLU A 5 16.57 -21.04 -21.48
N HIS A 6 17.12 -20.22 -20.57
CA HIS A 6 17.31 -20.62 -19.18
C HIS A 6 15.96 -20.54 -18.47
N LYS A 7 15.08 -21.46 -18.83
CA LYS A 7 13.95 -21.88 -18.01
C LYS A 7 14.38 -23.21 -17.42
N ILE A 8 14.63 -23.24 -16.11
CA ILE A 8 14.50 -24.37 -15.17
C ILE A 8 15.19 -23.93 -13.86
N ASP A 9 14.36 -23.73 -12.84
CA ASP A 9 14.53 -24.20 -11.45
C ASP A 9 15.75 -25.13 -11.26
N ASP A 10 16.94 -24.56 -11.05
CA ASP A 10 18.12 -25.36 -10.72
C ASP A 10 17.99 -25.76 -9.25
N GLU A 11 17.48 -26.97 -8.99
CA GLU A 11 17.22 -27.54 -7.66
C GLU A 11 18.40 -27.36 -6.70
N ARG A 12 19.62 -27.21 -7.23
CA ARG A 12 20.85 -26.97 -6.45
C ARG A 12 20.83 -25.65 -5.68
N TRP A 13 20.04 -24.66 -6.11
CA TRP A 13 19.89 -23.36 -5.45
C TRP A 13 18.80 -23.33 -4.37
N ARG A 14 18.02 -24.41 -4.19
CA ARG A 14 16.99 -24.54 -3.14
C ARG A 14 17.60 -24.79 -1.75
N ILE A 15 18.44 -23.85 -1.29
CA ILE A 15 19.26 -23.96 -0.07
C ILE A 15 18.96 -22.88 0.97
N PHE A 16 18.07 -21.93 0.65
CA PHE A 16 17.79 -20.75 1.46
C PHE A 16 16.60 -20.93 2.40
N CYS A 17 15.62 -21.78 2.10
CA CYS A 17 14.40 -21.95 2.91
C CYS A 17 14.66 -22.07 4.44
N ASP A 18 15.56 -22.97 4.87
CA ASP A 18 15.92 -23.15 6.28
C ASP A 18 16.52 -21.89 6.93
N SER A 19 17.22 -21.09 6.14
CA SER A 19 17.86 -19.85 6.61
C SER A 19 16.87 -18.69 6.60
N LEU A 20 15.98 -18.63 5.61
CA LEU A 20 14.88 -17.67 5.53
C LEU A 20 13.91 -17.83 6.70
N GLN A 21 13.60 -19.06 7.12
CA GLN A 21 12.84 -19.32 8.34
C GLN A 21 13.51 -18.70 9.58
N LYS A 22 14.84 -18.77 9.68
CA LYS A 22 15.59 -18.17 10.80
C LYS A 22 15.59 -16.63 10.71
N VAL A 23 15.72 -16.07 9.52
CA VAL A 23 15.60 -14.62 9.28
C VAL A 23 14.21 -14.14 9.69
N GLN A 24 13.17 -14.87 9.29
CA GLN A 24 11.77 -14.56 9.63
C GLN A 24 11.57 -14.50 11.15
N LEU A 25 12.11 -15.48 11.90
CA LEU A 25 12.02 -15.50 13.36
C LEU A 25 12.76 -14.34 14.04
N GLN A 26 13.79 -13.77 13.41
CA GLN A 26 14.46 -12.58 13.95
C GLN A 26 13.62 -11.31 13.79
N VAL A 27 12.87 -11.21 12.69
CA VAL A 27 12.08 -10.02 12.36
C VAL A 27 10.68 -10.09 13.00
N HIS A 28 10.06 -11.26 12.99
CA HIS A 28 8.72 -11.51 13.51
C HIS A 28 8.67 -12.82 14.32
N PRO A 29 9.12 -12.83 15.59
CA PRO A 29 9.20 -14.05 16.41
C PRO A 29 7.87 -14.77 16.67
N ASN A 30 6.75 -14.05 16.56
CA ASN A 30 5.42 -14.54 16.92
C ASN A 30 4.58 -14.97 15.71
N LEU A 31 5.08 -14.79 14.48
CA LEU A 31 4.38 -15.23 13.28
C LEU A 31 4.91 -16.57 12.83
N GLN A 32 4.03 -17.45 12.37
CA GLN A 32 4.45 -18.62 11.61
C GLN A 32 4.58 -18.25 10.13
N VAL A 33 5.38 -18.98 9.36
CA VAL A 33 5.49 -18.80 7.91
C VAL A 33 5.32 -20.14 7.24
N LYS A 34 4.43 -20.20 6.25
CA LYS A 34 4.19 -21.40 5.46
C LYS A 34 5.37 -21.69 4.55
N PHE A 35 5.59 -22.97 4.28
CA PHE A 35 6.74 -23.41 3.49
C PHE A 35 6.69 -22.84 2.06
N GLU A 36 5.51 -22.75 1.46
CA GLU A 36 5.28 -22.21 0.12
C GLU A 36 5.70 -20.73 0.05
N ALA A 37 5.45 -19.96 1.12
CA ALA A 37 5.90 -18.57 1.23
C ALA A 37 7.43 -18.47 1.23
N LEU A 38 8.10 -19.36 1.96
CA LEU A 38 9.57 -19.42 1.98
C LEU A 38 10.13 -19.82 0.61
N GLN A 39 9.49 -20.75 -0.10
CA GLN A 39 9.89 -21.13 -1.46
C GLN A 39 9.76 -19.96 -2.44
N TYR A 40 8.69 -19.18 -2.33
CA TYR A 40 8.50 -18.00 -3.16
C TYR A 40 9.54 -16.92 -2.88
N ILE A 41 9.83 -16.63 -1.60
CA ILE A 41 10.90 -15.69 -1.22
C ILE A 41 12.26 -16.21 -1.69
N GLU A 42 12.55 -17.50 -1.54
CA GLU A 42 13.77 -18.13 -2.03
C GLU A 42 13.96 -17.90 -3.53
N LYS A 43 12.90 -18.06 -4.32
CA LYS A 43 12.93 -17.77 -5.76
C LYS A 43 13.32 -16.32 -6.06
N LEU A 44 12.70 -15.34 -5.39
CA LEU A 44 13.05 -13.93 -5.56
C LEU A 44 14.52 -13.67 -5.23
N ILE A 45 15.02 -14.23 -4.13
CA ILE A 45 16.42 -14.08 -3.72
C ILE A 45 17.39 -14.71 -4.72
N ILE A 46 17.04 -15.84 -5.33
CA ILE A 46 17.83 -16.47 -6.41
C ILE A 46 17.82 -15.61 -7.68
N ASP A 47 16.66 -15.05 -8.06
CA ASP A 47 16.56 -14.16 -9.22
C ASP A 47 17.43 -12.90 -9.03
N LEU A 48 17.42 -12.33 -7.82
CA LEU A 48 18.31 -11.23 -7.47
C LEU A 48 19.78 -11.65 -7.51
N LEU A 49 20.11 -12.84 -7.02
CA LEU A 49 21.48 -13.38 -7.08
C LEU A 49 21.97 -13.51 -8.52
N HIS A 50 21.15 -14.03 -9.42
CA HIS A 50 21.47 -14.14 -10.84
C HIS A 50 21.65 -12.77 -11.48
N SER A 51 20.76 -11.82 -11.19
CA SER A 51 20.89 -10.43 -11.62
C SER A 51 22.21 -9.82 -11.14
N MET A 52 22.56 -10.02 -9.87
CA MET A 52 23.84 -9.57 -9.31
C MET A 52 25.04 -10.24 -10.00
N CYS A 53 24.96 -11.53 -10.33
CA CYS A 53 26.05 -12.26 -10.97
C CYS A 53 26.21 -11.99 -12.46
N SER A 54 25.22 -11.38 -13.12
CA SER A 54 25.26 -11.08 -14.56
C SER A 54 26.42 -10.16 -14.96
N THR A 55 26.86 -9.29 -14.06
CA THR A 55 27.99 -8.36 -14.22
C THR A 55 29.36 -9.01 -13.97
N LYS A 56 29.38 -10.27 -13.50
CA LYS A 56 30.58 -11.04 -13.15
C LYS A 56 31.51 -10.31 -12.16
N PRO A 57 31.04 -9.98 -10.94
CA PRO A 57 31.81 -9.19 -9.97
C PRO A 57 33.02 -9.96 -9.42
N GLN A 58 34.23 -9.40 -9.55
CA GLN A 58 35.48 -10.04 -9.12
C GLN A 58 35.94 -9.59 -7.74
N THR A 59 35.54 -8.39 -7.30
CA THR A 59 35.91 -7.81 -6.01
C THR A 59 34.68 -7.47 -5.18
N THR A 60 34.86 -7.27 -3.87
CA THR A 60 33.79 -6.80 -3.00
C THR A 60 33.32 -5.39 -3.39
N GLN A 61 34.21 -4.58 -3.97
CA GLN A 61 33.87 -3.25 -4.46
C GLN A 61 32.97 -3.33 -5.69
N ASP A 62 33.21 -4.27 -6.61
CA ASP A 62 32.37 -4.47 -7.79
C ASP A 62 30.92 -4.77 -7.39
N VAL A 63 30.74 -5.57 -6.33
CA VAL A 63 29.41 -5.88 -5.77
C VAL A 63 28.76 -4.63 -5.20
N ILE A 64 29.48 -3.81 -4.44
CA ILE A 64 28.96 -2.57 -3.85
C ILE A 64 28.58 -1.57 -4.94
N ASP A 65 29.46 -1.36 -5.92
CA ASP A 65 29.23 -0.43 -7.04
C ASP A 65 28.02 -0.86 -7.87
N GLN A 66 27.81 -2.17 -8.02
CA GLN A 66 26.63 -2.70 -8.68
C GLN A 66 25.36 -2.41 -7.89
N VAL A 67 25.35 -2.72 -6.59
CA VAL A 67 24.20 -2.44 -5.71
C VAL A 67 23.84 -0.95 -5.73
N GLU A 68 24.83 -0.07 -5.68
CA GLU A 68 24.61 1.38 -5.74
C GLU A 68 23.96 1.83 -7.06
N LYS A 69 24.22 1.12 -8.16
CA LYS A 69 23.68 1.45 -9.49
C LYS A 69 22.33 0.80 -9.77
N THR A 70 22.10 -0.43 -9.31
CA THR A 70 20.93 -1.22 -9.71
C THR A 70 19.82 -1.26 -8.67
N PHE A 71 20.11 -1.00 -7.39
CA PHE A 71 19.08 -1.06 -6.35
C PHE A 71 18.40 0.31 -6.19
N PRO A 72 17.07 0.35 -6.00
CA PRO A 72 16.34 1.60 -5.80
C PRO A 72 16.60 2.21 -4.42
N ARG A 73 16.41 3.54 -4.32
CA ARG A 73 16.50 4.25 -3.04
C ARG A 73 15.29 3.99 -2.15
N PRO A 74 15.45 3.76 -0.83
CA PRO A 74 16.68 3.79 -0.03
C PRO A 74 17.34 2.41 0.22
N ILE A 75 16.92 1.35 -0.48
CA ILE A 75 17.39 -0.02 -0.25
C ILE A 75 18.90 -0.15 -0.50
N GLU A 76 19.40 0.51 -1.54
CA GLU A 76 20.82 0.50 -1.91
C GLU A 76 21.73 0.89 -0.73
N ARG A 77 21.37 1.98 -0.03
CA ARG A 77 22.20 2.51 1.06
C ARG A 77 22.29 1.54 2.23
N TRP A 78 21.16 0.97 2.63
CA TRP A 78 21.10 0.07 3.77
C TRP A 78 21.70 -1.30 3.47
N ALA A 79 21.49 -1.83 2.26
CA ALA A 79 22.11 -3.07 1.80
C ALA A 79 23.65 -2.96 1.78
N ILE A 80 24.19 -1.86 1.27
CA ILE A 80 25.65 -1.61 1.27
C ILE A 80 26.19 -1.49 2.70
N GLN A 81 25.46 -0.81 3.60
CA GLN A 81 25.87 -0.67 4.99
C GLN A 81 25.91 -2.03 5.71
N ASP A 82 24.90 -2.88 5.50
CA ASP A 82 24.83 -4.20 6.13
C ASP A 82 25.88 -5.15 5.57
N ALA A 83 26.12 -5.13 4.27
CA ALA A 83 27.21 -5.88 3.63
C ALA A 83 28.59 -5.46 4.17
N ASN A 84 28.85 -4.17 4.30
CA ASN A 84 30.09 -3.67 4.90
C ASN A 84 30.25 -4.09 6.37
N TYR A 85 29.16 -4.19 7.12
CA TYR A 85 29.18 -4.69 8.49
C TYR A 85 29.57 -6.18 8.54
N ALA A 86 29.06 -6.99 7.61
CA ALA A 86 29.43 -8.40 7.47
C ALA A 86 30.90 -8.59 7.03
N LEU A 87 31.45 -7.68 6.22
CA LEU A 87 32.85 -7.69 5.79
C LEU A 87 33.84 -7.12 6.84
N GLY A 88 33.31 -6.58 7.94
CA GLY A 88 34.04 -5.76 8.90
C GLY A 88 35.20 -6.45 9.63
N LYS A 89 36.40 -6.35 9.04
CA LYS A 89 37.72 -6.58 9.67
C LYS A 89 38.09 -5.49 10.69
N LYS A 90 37.36 -5.36 11.81
CA LYS A 90 37.80 -4.57 12.98
C LYS A 90 37.92 -5.47 14.21
N LYS A 91 39.18 -5.86 14.50
CA LYS A 91 39.72 -6.41 15.76
C LYS A 91 38.67 -6.81 16.80
N HIS A 92 38.45 -8.12 16.95
CA HIS A 92 38.03 -8.82 18.17
C HIS A 92 37.24 -7.96 19.18
N LYS A 93 36.06 -7.47 18.80
CA LYS A 93 35.03 -7.06 19.75
C LYS A 93 33.73 -7.76 19.40
N LYS A 94 33.48 -8.85 20.13
CA LYS A 94 32.18 -9.44 20.49
C LYS A 94 30.99 -8.77 19.76
N GLY A 95 30.73 -9.14 18.51
CA GLY A 95 29.65 -8.53 17.73
C GLY A 95 29.75 -8.63 16.20
N GLU A 96 30.50 -9.58 15.62
CA GLU A 96 30.37 -9.88 14.19
C GLU A 96 28.93 -10.34 13.93
N LYS A 97 28.20 -9.65 13.04
CA LYS A 97 26.88 -10.11 12.59
C LYS A 97 27.14 -11.35 11.76
N LYS A 98 26.80 -12.50 12.33
CA LYS A 98 26.87 -13.76 11.61
C LYS A 98 25.73 -13.77 10.59
N VAL A 99 26.08 -13.69 9.32
CA VAL A 99 25.17 -13.94 8.19
C VAL A 99 24.54 -15.32 8.39
N ILE A 100 23.21 -15.36 8.33
CA ILE A 100 22.35 -16.52 8.55
C ILE A 100 22.28 -17.39 7.29
N LEU A 101 22.23 -16.75 6.12
CA LEU A 101 22.23 -17.45 4.84
C LEU A 101 23.53 -18.27 4.65
N PRO A 102 23.47 -19.44 3.98
CA PRO A 102 24.54 -20.42 4.02
C PRO A 102 25.68 -20.10 3.03
N VAL A 103 26.57 -19.18 3.42
CA VAL A 103 27.74 -18.76 2.62
C VAL A 103 28.55 -19.95 2.09
N ASP A 104 28.77 -20.98 2.92
CA ASP A 104 29.55 -22.16 2.54
C ASP A 104 28.89 -23.02 1.45
N LYS A 105 27.55 -23.00 1.35
CA LYS A 105 26.80 -23.68 0.28
C LYS A 105 26.72 -22.82 -0.98
N VAL A 106 26.58 -21.50 -0.83
CA VAL A 106 26.49 -20.55 -1.95
C VAL A 106 27.83 -20.42 -2.67
N HIS A 107 28.96 -20.41 -1.94
CA HIS A 107 30.29 -20.21 -2.49
C HIS A 107 30.69 -21.16 -3.63
N PRO A 108 30.55 -22.51 -3.50
CA PRO A 108 30.85 -23.42 -4.59
C PRO A 108 29.92 -23.23 -5.80
N LEU A 109 28.62 -22.99 -5.56
CA LEU A 109 27.64 -22.78 -6.63
C LEU A 109 27.91 -21.49 -7.42
N LEU A 110 28.33 -20.41 -6.75
CA LEU A 110 28.74 -19.18 -7.41
C LEU A 110 30.00 -19.35 -8.25
N LYS A 111 30.99 -20.13 -7.78
CA LYS A 111 32.18 -20.43 -8.58
C LYS A 111 31.82 -21.18 -9.86
N GLU A 112 30.90 -22.13 -9.77
CA GLU A 112 30.39 -22.87 -10.92
C GLU A 112 29.65 -21.94 -11.89
N LEU A 113 28.71 -21.13 -11.38
CA LEU A 113 27.90 -20.19 -12.16
C LEU A 113 28.75 -19.15 -12.91
N LEU A 114 29.77 -18.61 -12.23
CA LEU A 114 30.60 -17.53 -12.77
C LEU A 114 31.78 -18.04 -13.62
N GLY A 115 32.19 -19.29 -13.45
CA GLY A 115 33.24 -19.95 -14.22
C GLY A 115 34.67 -19.48 -13.88
N TYR A 116 34.90 -18.83 -12.74
CA TYR A 116 36.23 -18.38 -12.29
C TYR A 116 36.45 -18.53 -10.78
N ARG A 117 37.70 -18.32 -10.35
CA ARG A 117 38.07 -18.36 -8.92
C ARG A 117 37.55 -17.12 -8.19
N LEU A 118 36.50 -17.30 -7.40
CA LEU A 118 35.91 -16.27 -6.55
C LEU A 118 36.50 -16.30 -5.13
N ASP A 119 36.84 -15.13 -4.57
CA ASP A 119 37.25 -14.98 -3.16
C ASP A 119 36.02 -15.17 -2.24
N GLN A 120 36.19 -15.85 -1.11
CA GLN A 120 35.12 -16.08 -0.13
C GLN A 120 34.56 -14.77 0.44
N GLN A 121 35.36 -13.71 0.52
CA GLN A 121 34.89 -12.38 0.93
C GLN A 121 33.91 -11.77 -0.08
N VAL A 122 34.07 -12.04 -1.37
CA VAL A 122 33.12 -11.58 -2.41
C VAL A 122 31.79 -12.32 -2.25
N THR A 123 31.83 -13.64 -2.03
CA THR A 123 30.62 -14.40 -1.71
C THR A 123 29.95 -13.91 -0.44
N LEU A 124 30.70 -13.64 0.62
CA LEU A 124 30.15 -13.09 1.86
C LEU A 124 29.44 -11.75 1.61
N CYS A 125 30.03 -10.87 0.79
CA CYS A 125 29.40 -9.60 0.42
C CYS A 125 28.07 -9.81 -0.31
N ILE A 126 28.04 -10.69 -1.32
CA ILE A 126 26.82 -10.99 -2.09
C ILE A 126 25.75 -11.56 -1.16
N VAL A 127 26.09 -12.56 -0.36
CA VAL A 127 25.11 -13.22 0.55
C VAL A 127 24.61 -12.24 1.62
N ALA A 128 25.43 -11.33 2.10
CA ALA A 128 24.99 -10.29 3.05
C ALA A 128 23.96 -9.32 2.42
N VAL A 129 24.14 -8.95 1.14
CA VAL A 129 23.15 -8.15 0.39
C VAL A 129 21.85 -8.94 0.23
N LEU A 130 21.93 -10.21 -0.16
CA LEU A 130 20.75 -11.08 -0.30
C LEU A 130 19.99 -11.23 1.02
N GLU A 131 20.70 -11.41 2.13
CA GLU A 131 20.12 -11.52 3.47
C GLU A 131 19.39 -10.24 3.88
N TYR A 132 19.98 -9.06 3.60
CA TYR A 132 19.33 -7.79 3.86
C TYR A 132 17.99 -7.69 3.12
N VAL A 133 17.98 -7.99 1.82
CA VAL A 133 16.74 -7.93 1.01
C VAL A 133 15.72 -8.97 1.50
N ALA A 134 16.15 -10.19 1.80
CA ALA A 134 15.27 -11.22 2.36
C ALA A 134 14.63 -10.77 3.69
N ALA A 135 15.41 -10.15 4.57
CA ALA A 135 14.92 -9.62 5.84
C ALA A 135 13.92 -8.47 5.63
N ASP A 136 14.16 -7.61 4.63
CA ASP A 136 13.27 -6.49 4.31
C ASP A 136 11.93 -6.98 3.74
N ILE A 137 11.94 -7.97 2.85
CA ILE A 137 10.72 -8.65 2.36
C ILE A 137 9.96 -9.27 3.54
N LEU A 138 10.62 -10.07 4.37
CA LEU A 138 9.98 -10.73 5.52
C LEU A 138 9.43 -9.73 6.54
N LYS A 139 10.09 -8.57 6.71
CA LYS A 139 9.62 -7.47 7.56
C LYS A 139 8.39 -6.78 7.00
N LEU A 140 8.37 -6.52 5.70
CA LEU A 140 7.24 -5.93 5.02
C LEU A 140 6.01 -6.83 5.16
N VAL A 141 6.16 -8.11 4.82
CA VAL A 141 5.08 -9.10 4.84
C VAL A 141 4.58 -9.35 6.25
N GLY A 142 5.45 -9.53 7.24
CA GLY A 142 5.00 -9.74 8.60
C GLY A 142 4.33 -8.50 9.22
N ASN A 143 4.69 -7.28 8.80
CA ASN A 143 3.94 -6.07 9.17
C ASN A 143 2.57 -5.97 8.49
N TYR A 144 2.43 -6.52 7.28
CA TYR A 144 1.14 -6.64 6.60
C TYR A 144 0.24 -7.66 7.32
N VAL A 145 0.73 -8.87 7.54
CA VAL A 145 0.01 -9.97 8.23
C VAL A 145 -0.46 -9.56 9.64
N LYS A 146 0.38 -8.82 10.39
CA LYS A 146 -0.01 -8.26 11.69
C LYS A 146 -1.14 -7.24 11.61
N ARG A 147 -1.22 -6.45 10.54
CA ARG A 147 -2.25 -5.42 10.34
C ARG A 147 -3.61 -6.01 10.01
N ILE A 148 -3.63 -7.14 9.31
CA ILE A 148 -4.85 -7.91 9.02
C ILE A 148 -5.20 -8.90 10.14
N HIS A 149 -4.48 -8.87 11.27
CA HIS A 149 -4.69 -9.74 12.44
C HIS A 149 -4.62 -11.24 12.14
N ALA A 150 -3.79 -11.64 11.17
CA ALA A 150 -3.48 -13.05 10.90
C ALA A 150 -2.22 -13.49 11.67
N ASP A 151 -2.13 -14.78 11.98
CA ASP A 151 -1.03 -15.39 12.76
C ASP A 151 0.03 -16.09 11.89
N GLU A 152 -0.25 -16.28 10.60
CA GLU A 152 0.61 -17.01 9.67
C GLU A 152 0.88 -16.19 8.40
N ILE A 153 2.11 -16.25 7.91
CA ILE A 153 2.54 -15.69 6.62
C ILE A 153 2.37 -16.77 5.53
N THR A 154 1.54 -16.48 4.54
CA THR A 154 1.31 -17.30 3.34
C THR A 154 2.06 -16.75 2.13
N GLU A 155 2.16 -17.55 1.06
CA GLU A 155 2.76 -17.08 -0.20
C GLU A 155 1.99 -15.86 -0.76
N GLU A 156 0.68 -15.86 -0.61
CA GLU A 156 -0.18 -14.78 -1.09
C GLU A 156 0.11 -13.47 -0.35
N ASP A 157 0.30 -13.54 0.98
CA ASP A 157 0.69 -12.38 1.77
C ASP A 157 2.03 -11.78 1.28
N VAL A 158 2.96 -12.64 0.83
CA VAL A 158 4.22 -12.19 0.23
C VAL A 158 3.98 -11.45 -1.08
N ARG A 159 3.17 -12.01 -1.98
CA ARG A 159 2.84 -11.39 -3.27
C ARG A 159 2.14 -10.05 -3.10
N VAL A 160 1.07 -10.00 -2.29
CA VAL A 160 0.30 -8.79 -2.02
C VAL A 160 1.20 -7.69 -1.44
N SER A 161 2.03 -8.03 -0.46
CA SER A 161 2.93 -7.08 0.16
C SER A 161 3.96 -6.53 -0.83
N MET A 162 4.58 -7.41 -1.64
CA MET A 162 5.56 -7.03 -2.66
C MET A 162 4.95 -6.13 -3.73
N CYS A 163 3.72 -6.39 -4.17
CA CYS A 163 3.02 -5.56 -5.14
C CYS A 163 2.69 -4.16 -4.58
N ALA A 164 2.30 -4.08 -3.30
CA ALA A 164 1.98 -2.83 -2.63
C ALA A 164 3.22 -1.95 -2.36
N ASP A 165 4.39 -2.55 -2.18
CA ASP A 165 5.64 -1.82 -1.96
C ASP A 165 6.27 -1.39 -3.29
N LYS A 166 6.15 -0.12 -3.64
CA LYS A 166 6.67 0.42 -4.91
C LYS A 166 8.18 0.22 -5.08
N VAL A 167 8.94 0.15 -3.99
CA VAL A 167 10.41 0.08 -4.07
C VAL A 167 10.84 -1.35 -4.38
N LEU A 168 10.32 -2.33 -3.65
CA LEU A 168 10.57 -3.75 -3.91
C LEU A 168 9.90 -4.22 -5.20
N ASN A 169 8.68 -3.74 -5.49
CA ASN A 169 8.02 -4.03 -6.77
C ASN A 169 8.91 -3.62 -7.95
N ASN A 170 9.43 -2.39 -7.92
CA ASN A 170 10.32 -1.92 -8.98
C ASN A 170 11.64 -2.70 -9.05
N MET A 171 12.16 -3.13 -7.90
CA MET A 171 13.42 -3.89 -7.83
C MET A 171 13.31 -5.27 -8.48
N PHE A 172 12.16 -5.95 -8.37
CA PHE A 172 11.97 -7.33 -8.82
C PHE A 172 11.19 -7.46 -10.14
N PHE A 173 10.35 -6.48 -10.51
CA PHE A 173 9.39 -6.64 -11.61
C PHE A 173 9.50 -5.59 -12.73
N SER A 174 10.46 -4.65 -12.71
CA SER A 174 10.56 -3.55 -13.69
C SER A 174 11.18 -3.86 -15.07
N ASN A 175 11.27 -5.11 -15.51
CA ASN A 175 11.81 -5.40 -16.85
C ASN A 175 10.73 -5.35 -17.93
N ASP A 176 10.41 -4.15 -18.43
CA ASP A 176 10.07 -3.91 -19.86
C ASP A 176 9.94 -2.42 -20.26
N SER A 177 10.62 -1.51 -19.58
CA SER A 177 10.66 -0.11 -20.04
C SER A 177 11.96 0.59 -19.67
N ASP A 178 13.01 0.32 -20.44
CA ASP A 178 14.00 1.37 -20.69
C ASP A 178 14.56 1.28 -22.11
N GLY A 179 14.51 2.41 -22.82
CA GLY A 179 14.92 2.48 -24.22
C GLY A 179 14.45 3.70 -24.98
N GLY A 180 14.73 4.91 -24.47
CA GLY A 180 15.10 6.06 -25.32
C GLY A 180 14.02 6.78 -26.13
N SER A 181 13.97 8.10 -25.91
CA SER A 181 13.48 9.15 -26.81
C SER A 181 13.55 8.85 -28.32
N ASP A 182 12.44 8.97 -29.05
CA ASP A 182 12.22 10.06 -30.02
C ASP A 182 10.92 9.87 -30.81
N ALA A 183 10.43 10.99 -31.34
CA ALA A 183 9.15 11.16 -32.02
C ALA A 183 9.00 10.36 -33.32
N SER A 184 7.72 10.19 -33.68
CA SER A 184 7.13 10.02 -35.03
C SER A 184 7.03 8.62 -35.64
N GLY A 185 5.89 8.40 -36.29
CA GLY A 185 5.81 7.59 -37.51
C GLY A 185 5.16 6.22 -37.37
N ALA A 186 4.02 6.06 -38.01
CA ALA A 186 3.28 4.81 -38.19
C ALA A 186 4.13 3.67 -38.76
N SER A 187 3.83 2.42 -38.34
CA SER A 187 3.88 1.28 -39.26
C SER A 187 3.05 0.09 -38.75
N VAL A 188 2.21 -0.39 -39.66
CA VAL A 188 1.39 -1.59 -39.61
C VAL A 188 2.24 -2.87 -39.58
N GLY A 189 1.84 -3.82 -38.73
CA GLY A 189 1.84 -5.26 -39.02
C GLY A 189 3.16 -6.03 -38.96
N ARG A 190 3.31 -6.87 -37.93
CA ARG A 190 3.75 -8.27 -38.06
C ARG A 190 3.33 -9.06 -36.81
N ARG A 191 2.40 -9.99 -37.01
CA ARG A 191 2.24 -11.16 -36.13
C ARG A 191 3.45 -12.06 -36.38
N ASP A 192 4.14 -12.45 -35.32
CA ASP A 192 4.52 -13.84 -35.06
C ASP A 192 5.00 -13.98 -33.59
N GLU A 193 4.29 -14.86 -32.88
CA GLU A 193 4.73 -15.72 -31.77
C GLU A 193 5.54 -15.08 -30.62
N ARG A 194 4.84 -14.38 -29.71
CA ARG A 194 5.29 -14.26 -28.31
C ARG A 194 4.85 -15.51 -27.55
N PRO A 195 5.68 -16.10 -26.67
CA PRO A 195 5.27 -17.25 -25.89
C PRO A 195 4.09 -16.86 -25.01
N VAL A 196 3.05 -17.69 -25.06
CA VAL A 196 1.84 -17.64 -24.24
C VAL A 196 2.23 -17.87 -22.77
N MET A 197 2.82 -16.86 -22.15
CA MET A 197 2.85 -16.64 -20.69
C MET A 197 2.12 -15.34 -20.34
N SER A 198 1.21 -14.93 -21.23
CA SER A 198 0.30 -13.80 -21.13
C SER A 198 -1.08 -14.26 -20.64
N ALA A 199 -1.79 -13.39 -19.92
CA ALA A 199 -3.16 -13.52 -19.40
C ALA A 199 -3.29 -14.03 -17.95
N LYS A 200 -2.77 -15.21 -17.58
CA LYS A 200 -3.01 -15.76 -16.22
C LYS A 200 -2.31 -14.98 -15.09
N LEU A 201 -1.05 -14.58 -15.29
CA LEU A 201 -0.31 -13.76 -14.32
C LEU A 201 -0.79 -12.30 -14.30
N ALA A 202 -1.26 -11.78 -15.43
CA ALA A 202 -1.86 -10.45 -15.50
C ALA A 202 -3.22 -10.43 -14.78
N GLN A 203 -3.99 -11.52 -14.86
CA GLN A 203 -5.23 -11.73 -14.13
C GLN A 203 -5.01 -11.92 -12.61
N GLU A 204 -3.83 -12.40 -12.18
CA GLU A 204 -3.43 -12.47 -10.76
C GLU A 204 -2.78 -11.17 -10.24
N LEU A 205 -2.40 -10.23 -11.12
CA LEU A 205 -1.85 -8.91 -10.78
C LEU A 205 -2.92 -7.80 -10.77
N THR A 206 -4.07 -8.02 -11.41
CA THR A 206 -5.28 -7.23 -11.19
C THR A 206 -5.87 -7.65 -9.87
N GLN A 207 -6.06 -6.71 -8.95
CA GLN A 207 -6.79 -6.98 -7.72
C GLN A 207 -8.15 -7.57 -8.11
N ASN A 208 -8.39 -8.83 -7.71
CA ASN A 208 -9.55 -9.61 -8.13
C ASN A 208 -10.81 -8.79 -7.85
N TYR A 209 -11.77 -8.77 -8.78
CA TYR A 209 -12.99 -7.95 -8.65
C TYR A 209 -13.64 -8.15 -7.28
N GLU A 210 -13.75 -9.41 -6.85
CA GLU A 210 -14.31 -9.79 -5.56
C GLU A 210 -13.54 -9.22 -4.37
N ASP A 211 -12.21 -9.11 -4.47
CA ASP A 211 -11.36 -8.54 -3.42
C ASP A 211 -11.52 -7.02 -3.37
N LEU A 212 -11.69 -6.35 -4.52
CA LEU A 212 -12.03 -4.93 -4.56
C LEU A 212 -13.41 -4.66 -3.92
N VAL A 213 -14.39 -5.52 -4.16
CA VAL A 213 -15.72 -5.44 -3.52
C VAL A 213 -15.60 -5.66 -2.00
N LYS A 214 -14.85 -6.66 -1.56
CA LYS A 214 -14.60 -6.92 -0.13
C LYS A 214 -13.90 -5.74 0.54
N ASP A 215 -12.85 -5.21 -0.07
CA ASP A 215 -12.12 -4.04 0.42
C ASP A 215 -13.04 -2.81 0.51
N LEU A 216 -13.92 -2.62 -0.47
CA LEU A 216 -14.92 -1.55 -0.48
C LEU A 216 -15.89 -1.70 0.70
N ILE A 217 -16.48 -2.87 0.89
CA ILE A 217 -17.40 -3.16 2.01
C ILE A 217 -16.70 -2.91 3.36
N LEU A 218 -15.49 -3.44 3.55
CA LEU A 218 -14.72 -3.25 4.79
C LEU A 218 -14.38 -1.77 5.03
N SER A 219 -14.02 -1.04 3.98
CA SER A 219 -13.74 0.39 4.08
C SER A 219 -14.99 1.19 4.45
N GLU A 220 -16.16 0.85 3.90
CA GLU A 220 -17.43 1.52 4.21
C GLU A 220 -17.88 1.22 5.64
N GLN A 221 -17.75 -0.04 6.10
CA GLN A 221 -17.99 -0.40 7.49
C GLN A 221 -17.09 0.41 8.45
N GLN A 222 -15.82 0.60 8.11
CA GLN A 222 -14.91 1.40 8.91
C GLN A 222 -15.28 2.89 8.87
N ASN A 223 -15.62 3.43 7.70
CA ASN A 223 -16.10 4.80 7.55
C ASN A 223 -17.36 5.05 8.39
N ILE A 224 -18.34 4.14 8.39
CA ILE A 224 -19.53 4.22 9.25
C ILE A 224 -19.15 4.25 10.72
N ARG A 225 -18.23 3.39 11.20
CA ARG A 225 -17.78 3.41 12.60
C ARG A 225 -17.14 4.75 12.99
N GLU A 226 -16.36 5.35 12.11
CA GLU A 226 -15.75 6.67 12.34
C GLU A 226 -16.80 7.79 12.32
N LEU A 227 -17.74 7.74 11.39
CA LEU A 227 -18.89 8.65 11.35
C LEU A 227 -19.74 8.54 12.63
N GLU A 228 -20.01 7.33 13.10
CA GLU A 228 -20.72 7.09 14.36
C GLU A 228 -19.93 7.62 15.56
N LEU A 229 -18.61 7.49 15.58
CA LEU A 229 -17.77 8.11 16.61
C LEU A 229 -17.94 9.63 16.62
N ILE A 230 -17.92 10.28 15.44
CA ILE A 230 -18.15 11.72 15.32
C ILE A 230 -19.56 12.07 15.83
N ILE A 231 -20.59 11.36 15.36
CA ILE A 231 -22.01 11.67 15.60
C ILE A 231 -22.43 11.37 17.04
N LYS A 232 -21.97 10.26 17.61
CA LYS A 232 -22.41 9.75 18.92
C LYS A 232 -21.50 10.18 20.08
N VAL A 233 -20.25 10.58 19.81
CA VAL A 233 -19.28 10.97 20.86
C VAL A 233 -18.89 12.43 20.76
N PHE A 234 -18.47 12.91 19.59
CA PHE A 234 -17.96 14.28 19.47
C PHE A 234 -19.05 15.34 19.32
N ARG A 235 -20.12 15.02 18.60
CA ARG A 235 -21.22 15.96 18.30
C ARG A 235 -22.16 16.25 19.49
N PRO A 236 -22.55 15.28 20.35
CA PRO A 236 -23.56 15.53 21.39
C PRO A 236 -23.22 16.63 22.40
N PRO A 237 -21.97 16.77 22.90
CA PRO A 237 -21.62 17.86 23.80
C PRO A 237 -21.91 19.26 23.24
N PHE A 238 -21.82 19.43 21.91
CA PHE A 238 -22.15 20.69 21.23
C PHE A 238 -23.66 20.88 21.07
N ILE A 239 -24.41 19.82 20.75
CA ILE A 239 -25.87 19.88 20.63
C ILE A 239 -26.51 20.22 21.98
N ASP A 240 -26.07 19.54 23.05
CA ASP A 240 -26.60 19.74 24.39
C ASP A 240 -26.48 21.20 24.85
N LEU A 241 -25.36 21.85 24.52
CA LEU A 241 -25.08 23.23 24.91
C LEU A 241 -25.59 24.27 23.91
N PHE A 242 -25.67 23.93 22.63
CA PHE A 242 -25.97 24.86 21.54
C PHE A 242 -27.04 24.34 20.57
N PRO A 243 -28.21 23.86 21.04
CA PRO A 243 -29.13 23.03 20.24
C PRO A 243 -29.68 23.70 18.96
N ASN A 244 -29.70 25.04 18.90
CA ASN A 244 -30.18 25.82 17.75
C ASN A 244 -29.08 26.68 17.12
N SER A 245 -27.81 26.41 17.43
CA SER A 245 -26.71 27.21 16.91
C SER A 245 -26.28 26.73 15.53
N LYS A 246 -26.17 27.68 14.59
CA LYS A 246 -25.54 27.47 13.27
C LYS A 246 -24.08 27.02 13.39
N ASP A 247 -23.49 27.12 14.58
CA ASP A 247 -22.12 26.66 14.82
C ASP A 247 -21.97 25.15 14.70
N ILE A 248 -23.03 24.40 15.04
CA ILE A 248 -23.05 22.95 14.86
C ILE A 248 -22.95 22.63 13.37
N ASP A 249 -23.71 23.34 12.54
CA ASP A 249 -23.67 23.18 11.09
C ASP A 249 -22.32 23.61 10.50
N VAL A 250 -21.67 24.63 11.07
CA VAL A 250 -20.32 25.04 10.62
C VAL A 250 -19.26 23.99 10.98
N ILE A 251 -19.40 23.30 12.11
CA ILE A 251 -18.40 22.33 12.58
C ILE A 251 -18.63 20.95 11.96
N PHE A 252 -19.87 20.47 11.95
CA PHE A 252 -20.20 19.11 11.54
C PHE A 252 -20.82 19.04 10.14
N SER A 253 -21.16 20.18 9.52
CA SER A 253 -21.80 20.22 8.20
C SER A 253 -23.00 19.26 8.13
N ASN A 254 -23.19 18.60 6.98
CA ASN A 254 -24.20 17.58 6.75
C ASN A 254 -23.67 16.16 7.04
N ILE A 255 -22.92 15.97 8.13
CA ILE A 255 -22.37 14.66 8.53
C ILE A 255 -23.43 13.56 8.67
N LEU A 256 -24.65 13.92 9.06
CA LEU A 256 -25.75 12.97 9.21
C LEU A 256 -26.20 12.43 7.85
N ASP A 257 -26.20 13.28 6.83
CA ASP A 257 -26.57 12.90 5.47
C ASP A 257 -25.48 12.01 4.86
N VAL A 258 -24.20 12.36 5.08
CA VAL A 258 -23.05 11.51 4.71
C VAL A 258 -23.12 10.14 5.38
N HIS A 259 -23.48 10.07 6.67
CA HIS A 259 -23.67 8.81 7.37
C HIS A 259 -24.87 8.00 6.84
N SER A 260 -25.96 8.68 6.46
CA SER A 260 -27.13 8.02 5.91
C SER A 260 -26.82 7.44 4.52
N PHE A 261 -26.10 8.19 3.69
CA PHE A 261 -25.51 7.72 2.44
C PHE A 261 -24.65 6.47 2.67
N SER A 262 -23.72 6.51 3.62
CA SER A 262 -22.81 5.39 3.88
C SER A 262 -23.53 4.11 4.30
N ILE A 263 -24.57 4.22 5.12
CA ILE A 263 -25.41 3.07 5.50
C ILE A 263 -26.16 2.53 4.28
N LEU A 264 -26.77 3.41 3.48
CA LEU A 264 -27.47 3.01 2.26
C LEU A 264 -26.53 2.27 1.31
N PHE A 265 -25.37 2.85 1.04
CA PHE A 265 -24.38 2.27 0.15
C PHE A 265 -23.87 0.92 0.63
N LEU A 266 -23.52 0.80 1.93
CA LEU A 266 -23.12 -0.48 2.50
C LEU A 266 -24.21 -1.54 2.36
N SER A 267 -25.48 -1.18 2.65
CA SER A 267 -26.61 -2.11 2.51
C SER A 267 -26.72 -2.62 1.08
N MET A 268 -26.66 -1.73 0.08
CA MET A 268 -26.75 -2.12 -1.33
C MET A 268 -25.61 -3.06 -1.75
N LEU A 269 -24.39 -2.81 -1.28
CA LEU A 269 -23.25 -3.69 -1.56
C LEU A 269 -23.41 -5.07 -0.90
N GLU A 270 -23.78 -5.10 0.39
CA GLU A 270 -23.98 -6.35 1.14
C GLU A 270 -25.14 -7.16 0.57
N ASP A 271 -26.26 -6.51 0.19
CA ASP A 271 -27.43 -7.14 -0.44
C ASP A 271 -27.05 -7.76 -1.79
N THR A 272 -26.32 -7.03 -2.64
CA THR A 272 -25.85 -7.57 -3.94
C THR A 272 -24.93 -8.77 -3.74
N VAL A 273 -24.01 -8.71 -2.77
CA VAL A 273 -23.10 -9.84 -2.47
C VAL A 273 -23.87 -11.03 -1.90
N GLU A 274 -24.84 -10.83 -1.01
CA GLU A 274 -25.64 -11.90 -0.40
C GLU A 274 -26.55 -12.61 -1.41
N MET A 275 -27.12 -11.84 -2.35
CA MET A 275 -28.00 -12.37 -3.40
C MET A 275 -27.24 -13.04 -4.55
N THR A 276 -25.91 -12.85 -4.62
CA THR A 276 -25.06 -13.50 -5.62
C THR A 276 -24.80 -14.95 -5.26
N GLU A 277 -24.97 -15.85 -6.23
CA GLU A 277 -24.67 -17.27 -6.04
C GLU A 277 -23.17 -17.50 -5.76
N LYS A 278 -22.82 -18.50 -4.94
CA LYS A 278 -21.44 -18.75 -4.45
C LYS A 278 -20.36 -18.95 -5.52
N GLU A 279 -20.75 -19.23 -6.76
CA GLU A 279 -19.84 -19.46 -7.90
C GLU A 279 -19.82 -18.26 -8.87
N GLN A 280 -20.56 -17.20 -8.58
CA GLN A 280 -20.69 -16.00 -9.40
C GLN A 280 -19.99 -14.79 -8.77
N ILE A 281 -19.61 -13.84 -9.62
CA ILE A 281 -18.99 -12.58 -9.19
C ILE A 281 -20.12 -11.60 -8.87
N PRO A 282 -20.12 -10.94 -7.69
CA PRO A 282 -21.18 -10.03 -7.30
C PRO A 282 -21.07 -8.71 -8.07
N LEU A 283 -21.91 -8.51 -9.08
CA LEU A 283 -21.85 -7.33 -9.95
C LEU A 283 -22.44 -6.10 -9.24
N ILE A 284 -21.58 -5.21 -8.74
CA ILE A 284 -21.99 -4.04 -7.94
C ILE A 284 -22.15 -2.73 -8.74
N GLY A 285 -21.94 -2.75 -10.06
CA GLY A 285 -22.09 -1.58 -10.93
C GLY A 285 -23.49 -0.97 -10.83
N GLY A 286 -24.53 -1.81 -10.75
CA GLY A 286 -25.91 -1.38 -10.53
C GLY A 286 -26.12 -0.61 -9.21
N CYS A 287 -25.33 -0.91 -8.16
CA CYS A 287 -25.40 -0.14 -6.92
C CYS A 287 -24.95 1.32 -7.13
N PHE A 288 -23.91 1.53 -7.94
CA PHE A 288 -23.46 2.88 -8.28
C PHE A 288 -24.44 3.59 -9.20
N GLU A 289 -25.08 2.83 -10.10
CA GLU A 289 -26.13 3.33 -10.99
C GLU A 289 -27.27 3.97 -10.21
N GLU A 290 -27.86 3.21 -9.30
CA GLU A 290 -28.94 3.68 -8.45
C GLU A 290 -28.54 4.89 -7.59
N LEU A 291 -27.32 4.88 -7.02
CA LEU A 291 -26.82 5.98 -6.19
C LEU A 291 -26.62 7.28 -6.99
N PHE A 292 -26.12 7.20 -8.22
CA PHE A 292 -25.96 8.41 -9.02
C PHE A 292 -27.29 8.91 -9.59
N GLU A 293 -28.19 8.02 -10.00
CA GLU A 293 -29.52 8.40 -10.50
C GLU A 293 -30.32 9.12 -9.40
N GLY A 294 -30.16 8.68 -8.15
CA GLY A 294 -30.70 9.33 -6.97
C GLY A 294 -30.00 10.63 -6.56
N ALA A 295 -28.91 11.02 -7.22
CA ALA A 295 -28.03 12.13 -6.82
C ALA A 295 -27.52 12.01 -5.37
N GLU A 296 -27.35 10.79 -4.88
CA GLU A 296 -26.99 10.51 -3.48
C GLU A 296 -25.58 11.03 -3.13
N PHE A 297 -24.68 11.15 -4.11
CA PHE A 297 -23.33 11.70 -3.94
C PHE A 297 -23.28 13.21 -3.68
N ASP A 298 -24.36 13.97 -3.93
CA ASP A 298 -24.40 15.43 -3.73
C ASP A 298 -24.13 15.83 -2.27
N VAL A 299 -24.44 14.94 -1.33
CA VAL A 299 -24.14 15.14 0.10
C VAL A 299 -22.63 15.41 0.32
N TYR A 300 -21.76 14.80 -0.48
CA TYR A 300 -20.33 14.99 -0.37
C TYR A 300 -19.85 16.33 -0.92
N GLU A 301 -20.52 16.91 -1.92
CA GLU A 301 -20.12 18.21 -2.47
C GLU A 301 -20.24 19.30 -1.40
N LYS A 302 -21.38 19.32 -0.71
CA LYS A 302 -21.60 20.24 0.42
C LYS A 302 -20.61 19.95 1.55
N TYR A 303 -20.48 18.69 1.96
CA TYR A 303 -19.64 18.29 3.09
C TYR A 303 -18.18 18.70 2.87
N MET A 304 -17.63 18.37 1.70
CA MET A 304 -16.28 18.72 1.30
C MET A 304 -16.07 20.24 1.29
N SER A 305 -17.04 21.00 0.77
CA SER A 305 -16.93 22.46 0.71
C SER A 305 -16.85 23.11 2.09
N ASP A 306 -17.62 22.59 3.05
CA ASP A 306 -17.67 23.09 4.41
C ASP A 306 -16.44 22.68 5.23
N VAL A 307 -16.05 21.41 5.19
CA VAL A 307 -14.94 20.86 6.00
C VAL A 307 -13.58 21.37 5.55
N MET A 308 -13.36 21.51 4.23
CA MET A 308 -12.08 21.99 3.70
C MET A 308 -11.90 23.51 3.84
N ASN A 309 -12.88 24.22 4.41
CA ASN A 309 -12.78 25.64 4.70
C ASN A 309 -12.19 25.88 6.11
N LYS A 310 -11.25 26.83 6.23
CA LYS A 310 -10.67 27.24 7.53
C LYS A 310 -11.71 27.70 8.56
N ARG A 311 -12.90 28.12 8.10
CA ARG A 311 -14.01 28.55 8.94
C ARG A 311 -14.38 27.53 10.03
N LEU A 312 -14.32 26.24 9.73
CA LEU A 312 -14.58 25.16 10.69
C LEU A 312 -13.61 25.22 11.87
N GLN A 313 -12.31 25.26 11.58
CA GLN A 313 -11.26 25.28 12.60
C GLN A 313 -11.37 26.54 13.47
N ASP A 314 -11.51 27.72 12.83
CA ASP A 314 -11.64 28.98 13.56
C ASP A 314 -12.87 28.97 14.49
N ARG A 315 -13.99 28.42 14.01
CA ARG A 315 -15.21 28.34 14.82
C ARG A 315 -15.08 27.34 15.97
N LEU A 316 -14.51 26.16 15.71
CA LEU A 316 -14.23 25.16 16.73
C LEU A 316 -13.32 25.73 17.83
N TYR A 317 -12.23 26.40 17.46
CA TYR A 317 -11.34 27.05 18.43
C TYR A 317 -12.02 28.16 19.23
N ALA A 318 -12.91 28.93 18.60
CA ALA A 318 -13.70 29.94 19.29
C ALA A 318 -14.65 29.33 20.32
N LEU A 319 -15.31 28.22 20.00
CA LEU A 319 -16.18 27.52 20.95
C LEU A 319 -15.39 26.87 22.09
N LEU A 320 -14.23 26.27 21.81
CA LEU A 320 -13.37 25.62 22.82
C LEU A 320 -12.78 26.60 23.86
N LYS A 321 -12.83 27.91 23.60
CA LYS A 321 -12.48 28.96 24.56
C LYS A 321 -13.59 29.30 25.54
N ARG A 322 -14.83 28.84 25.30
CA ARG A 322 -15.93 29.07 26.22
C ARG A 322 -15.79 28.16 27.44
N ASP A 323 -16.06 28.72 28.60
CA ASP A 323 -15.94 28.01 29.87
C ASP A 323 -17.03 26.93 30.02
N ASP A 324 -18.25 27.20 29.55
CA ASP A 324 -19.38 26.25 29.60
C ASP A 324 -19.11 24.97 28.81
N LEU A 325 -18.57 25.09 27.58
CA LEU A 325 -18.16 23.95 26.77
C LEU A 325 -16.95 23.23 27.39
N THR A 326 -15.98 23.98 27.92
CA THR A 326 -14.81 23.38 28.58
C THR A 326 -15.22 22.51 29.77
N VAL A 327 -16.15 23.01 30.60
CA VAL A 327 -16.68 22.25 31.75
C VAL A 327 -17.44 21.02 31.28
N LYS A 328 -18.30 21.14 30.27
CA LYS A 328 -19.05 19.99 29.71
C LYS A 328 -18.11 18.91 29.16
N LEU A 329 -17.08 19.30 28.40
CA LEU A 329 -16.10 18.35 27.83
C LEU A 329 -15.26 17.68 28.92
N ASN A 330 -14.78 18.45 29.90
CA ASN A 330 -14.00 17.92 31.02
C ASN A 330 -14.84 17.03 31.96
N GLY A 331 -16.18 17.13 31.89
CA GLY A 331 -17.10 16.24 32.60
C GLY A 331 -17.08 14.80 32.07
N TYR A 332 -16.61 14.57 30.83
CA TYR A 332 -16.38 13.22 30.30
C TYR A 332 -15.00 12.70 30.69
N ASP A 333 -13.95 13.48 30.38
CA ASP A 333 -12.57 13.22 30.76
C ASP A 333 -11.75 14.53 30.67
N GLN A 334 -10.76 14.72 31.54
CA GLN A 334 -9.97 15.97 31.55
C GLN A 334 -9.18 16.22 30.27
N SER A 335 -8.86 15.16 29.51
CA SER A 335 -8.18 15.25 28.22
C SER A 335 -9.13 15.40 27.03
N PHE A 336 -10.45 15.22 27.23
CA PHE A 336 -11.40 15.18 26.13
C PHE A 336 -11.45 16.49 25.35
N LYS A 337 -11.24 17.64 26.01
CA LYS A 337 -11.09 18.94 25.33
C LYS A 337 -9.93 18.94 24.33
N ASP A 338 -8.79 18.36 24.67
CA ASP A 338 -7.64 18.27 23.78
C ASP A 338 -7.90 17.28 22.64
N VAL A 339 -8.60 16.18 22.91
CA VAL A 339 -9.06 15.25 21.88
C VAL A 339 -9.98 15.96 20.88
N VAL A 340 -10.98 16.71 21.34
CA VAL A 340 -11.84 17.54 20.47
C VAL A 340 -11.03 18.57 19.68
N LYS A 341 -10.01 19.17 20.29
CA LYS A 341 -9.18 20.20 19.64
C LYS A 341 -8.33 19.66 18.49
N TYR A 342 -7.70 18.49 18.68
CA TYR A 342 -6.67 17.98 17.76
C TYR A 342 -7.13 16.78 16.93
N LEU A 343 -8.06 15.97 17.42
CA LEU A 343 -8.54 14.77 16.74
C LEU A 343 -9.79 15.04 15.90
N LEU A 344 -10.79 15.77 16.42
CA LEU A 344 -12.05 16.01 15.70
C LEU A 344 -11.85 16.62 14.30
N PRO A 345 -10.99 17.65 14.09
CA PRO A 345 -10.75 18.17 12.74
C PRO A 345 -10.24 17.11 11.76
N ARG A 346 -9.40 16.18 12.23
CA ARG A 346 -8.86 15.08 11.41
C ARG A 346 -9.92 14.02 11.13
N LEU A 347 -10.76 13.71 12.11
CA LEU A 347 -11.87 12.77 11.92
C LEU A 347 -12.88 13.30 10.89
N LEU A 348 -13.14 14.61 10.89
CA LEU A 348 -14.03 15.25 9.91
C LEU A 348 -13.44 15.25 8.48
N GLU A 349 -12.12 15.12 8.31
CA GLU A 349 -11.51 14.90 7.00
C GLU A 349 -11.66 13.44 6.51
N GLY A 350 -11.97 12.50 7.40
CA GLY A 350 -12.11 11.06 7.10
C GLY A 350 -13.04 10.76 5.92
N PRO A 351 -14.30 11.25 5.92
CA PRO A 351 -15.23 10.98 4.82
C PRO A 351 -14.77 11.50 3.46
N ILE A 352 -13.95 12.55 3.43
CA ILE A 352 -13.38 13.09 2.19
C ILE A 352 -12.31 12.14 1.63
N HIS A 353 -11.46 11.59 2.51
CA HIS A 353 -10.49 10.57 2.12
C HIS A 353 -11.17 9.28 1.68
N HIS A 354 -12.28 8.93 2.33
CA HIS A 354 -13.11 7.79 1.97
C HIS A 354 -13.74 7.96 0.58
N LEU A 355 -14.30 9.13 0.27
CA LEU A 355 -14.81 9.44 -1.08
C LEU A 355 -13.71 9.30 -2.16
N LYS A 356 -12.48 9.74 -1.87
CA LYS A 356 -11.35 9.53 -2.77
C LYS A 356 -11.07 8.03 -2.98
N PHE A 357 -11.15 7.24 -1.92
CA PHE A 357 -10.97 5.80 -1.99
C PHE A 357 -12.06 5.16 -2.87
N ILE A 358 -13.33 5.53 -2.68
CA ILE A 358 -14.46 5.06 -3.51
C ILE A 358 -14.18 5.31 -4.99
N PHE A 359 -13.77 6.53 -5.38
CA PHE A 359 -13.46 6.81 -6.80
C PHE A 359 -12.35 5.91 -7.36
N ASN A 360 -11.27 5.68 -6.60
CA ASN A 360 -10.21 4.80 -7.06
C ASN A 360 -10.68 3.34 -7.22
N VAL A 361 -11.61 2.89 -6.38
CA VAL A 361 -12.19 1.55 -6.48
C VAL A 361 -13.08 1.44 -7.70
N ILE A 362 -13.97 2.41 -7.94
CA ILE A 362 -14.82 2.44 -9.15
C ILE A 362 -13.97 2.37 -10.42
N GLU A 363 -12.87 3.13 -10.48
CA GLU A 363 -11.94 3.09 -11.62
C GLU A 363 -11.34 1.68 -11.83
N LYS A 364 -10.83 1.07 -10.76
CA LYS A 364 -10.27 -0.29 -10.85
C LYS A 364 -11.31 -1.34 -11.23
N LEU A 365 -12.55 -1.21 -10.73
CA LEU A 365 -13.65 -2.10 -11.08
C LEU A 365 -14.07 -1.94 -12.54
N SER A 366 -14.08 -0.69 -13.06
CA SER A 366 -14.39 -0.40 -14.47
C SER A 366 -13.36 -0.98 -15.45
N GLU A 367 -12.10 -1.14 -15.00
CA GLU A 367 -11.00 -1.72 -15.76
C GLU A 367 -10.86 -3.25 -15.57
N SER A 368 -11.72 -3.86 -14.74
CA SER A 368 -11.61 -5.29 -14.43
C SER A 368 -12.15 -6.17 -15.55
N ASP A 369 -11.28 -7.02 -16.11
CA ASP A 369 -11.62 -8.03 -17.14
C ASP A 369 -12.58 -9.13 -16.65
N GLN A 370 -12.88 -9.19 -15.35
CA GLN A 370 -13.74 -10.21 -14.73
C GLN A 370 -15.22 -9.81 -14.65
N SER A 371 -15.52 -8.53 -14.87
CA SER A 371 -16.89 -8.00 -14.85
C SER A 371 -17.56 -8.11 -16.20
N THR A 372 -18.90 -8.05 -16.23
CA THR A 372 -19.64 -8.04 -17.49
C THR A 372 -19.54 -6.67 -18.17
N THR A 373 -19.73 -6.62 -19.49
CA THR A 373 -19.74 -5.34 -20.23
C THR A 373 -20.84 -4.38 -19.76
N GLU A 374 -21.90 -4.92 -19.17
CA GLU A 374 -22.99 -4.15 -18.56
C GLU A 374 -22.54 -3.50 -17.24
N ASP A 375 -21.92 -4.28 -16.36
CA ASP A 375 -21.37 -3.80 -15.08
C ASP A 375 -20.26 -2.75 -15.29
N GLN A 376 -19.37 -2.98 -16.26
CA GLN A 376 -18.40 -1.98 -16.71
C GLN A 376 -19.09 -0.72 -17.26
N GLY A 377 -20.21 -0.86 -17.95
CA GLY A 377 -21.03 0.23 -18.45
C GLY A 377 -21.52 1.12 -17.30
N SER A 378 -22.12 0.52 -16.27
CA SER A 378 -22.62 1.24 -15.08
C SER A 378 -21.50 2.01 -14.37
N PHE A 379 -20.30 1.42 -14.21
CA PHE A 379 -19.16 2.15 -13.63
C PHE A 379 -18.68 3.31 -14.50
N ASN A 380 -18.60 3.12 -15.82
CA ASN A 380 -18.15 4.18 -16.73
C ASN A 380 -19.13 5.35 -16.78
N GLU A 381 -20.44 5.07 -16.71
CA GLU A 381 -21.48 6.09 -16.60
C GLU A 381 -21.38 6.83 -15.25
N ALA A 382 -21.28 6.09 -14.15
CA ALA A 382 -21.08 6.67 -12.81
C ALA A 382 -19.84 7.57 -12.77
N LEU A 383 -18.70 7.11 -13.29
CA LEU A 383 -17.47 7.90 -13.38
C LEU A 383 -17.70 9.18 -14.18
N SER A 384 -18.33 9.08 -15.36
CA SER A 384 -18.58 10.22 -16.24
C SER A 384 -19.40 11.31 -15.55
N LEU A 385 -20.42 10.93 -14.79
CA LEU A 385 -21.26 11.86 -14.02
C LEU A 385 -20.55 12.43 -12.80
N LEU A 386 -19.65 11.66 -12.17
CA LEU A 386 -18.93 12.05 -10.96
C LEU A 386 -17.63 12.83 -11.24
N ILE A 387 -17.21 12.99 -12.51
CA ILE A 387 -16.04 13.80 -12.92
C ILE A 387 -16.01 15.18 -12.25
N PRO A 388 -17.10 15.98 -12.19
CA PRO A 388 -17.07 17.30 -11.57
C PRO A 388 -16.73 17.23 -10.08
N LEU A 389 -17.33 16.28 -9.35
CA LEU A 389 -17.08 16.06 -7.93
C LEU A 389 -15.64 15.57 -7.70
N LYS A 390 -15.17 14.61 -8.50
CA LYS A 390 -13.79 14.09 -8.45
C LYS A 390 -12.76 15.20 -8.69
N ASN A 391 -12.94 16.01 -9.73
CA ASN A 391 -12.02 17.11 -10.05
C ASN A 391 -11.99 18.16 -8.93
N ASN A 392 -13.14 18.45 -8.31
CA ASN A 392 -13.24 19.37 -7.19
C ASN A 392 -12.48 18.83 -5.96
N LEU A 393 -12.66 17.54 -5.66
CA LEU A 393 -11.96 16.82 -4.60
C LEU A 393 -10.44 16.86 -4.77
N GLU A 394 -9.93 16.46 -5.92
CA GLU A 394 -8.49 16.46 -6.21
C GLU A 394 -7.88 17.86 -6.10
N LYS A 395 -8.56 18.86 -6.67
CA LYS A 395 -8.13 20.26 -6.59
C LYS A 395 -8.01 20.75 -5.15
N ARG A 396 -8.99 20.43 -4.29
CA ARG A 396 -8.97 20.89 -2.89
C ARG A 396 -7.94 20.13 -2.05
N LEU A 397 -7.78 18.83 -2.25
CA LEU A 397 -6.73 18.05 -1.58
C LEU A 397 -5.32 18.55 -1.97
N ALA A 398 -5.10 18.92 -3.23
CA ALA A 398 -3.84 19.52 -3.68
C ALA A 398 -3.57 20.91 -3.07
N GLN A 399 -4.61 21.68 -2.73
CA GLN A 399 -4.44 22.97 -2.04
C GLN A 399 -4.03 22.80 -0.56
N LEU A 400 -4.45 21.71 0.09
CA LEU A 400 -4.06 21.38 1.46
C LEU A 400 -2.59 20.92 1.56
N THR A 401 -2.10 20.15 0.60
CA THR A 401 -0.69 19.72 0.56
C THR A 401 0.27 20.89 0.28
N ASN A 402 -0.13 21.84 -0.57
CA ASN A 402 0.66 23.03 -0.89
C ASN A 402 0.65 24.11 0.21
N SER A 403 -0.38 24.15 1.07
CA SER A 403 -0.42 25.06 2.21
C SER A 403 0.36 24.54 3.43
N SER A 404 0.54 23.22 3.52
CA SER A 404 1.34 22.57 4.58
C SER A 404 2.86 22.76 4.40
N SER A 405 3.34 22.99 3.17
CA SER A 405 4.75 23.24 2.86
C SER A 405 5.20 24.70 3.13
N SER A 406 4.27 25.62 3.40
CA SER A 406 4.58 27.03 3.75
C SER A 406 4.51 27.33 5.25
N GLY A 407 4.22 26.33 6.10
CA GLY A 407 3.84 26.52 7.51
C GLY A 407 4.87 26.23 8.59
N THR A 408 6.16 26.01 8.27
CA THR A 408 7.19 25.74 9.30
C THR A 408 8.29 26.79 9.28
N VAL A 409 7.99 28.00 9.73
CA VAL A 409 8.99 28.91 10.30
C VAL A 409 8.59 29.15 11.75
N ILE A 410 8.99 28.21 12.63
CA ILE A 410 9.02 28.48 14.07
C ILE A 410 10.13 29.52 14.28
N ARG A 411 9.74 30.79 14.33
CA ARG A 411 10.56 31.86 14.90
C ARG A 411 10.79 31.53 16.37
N ARG A 412 11.98 31.04 16.70
CA ARG A 412 12.53 31.16 18.05
C ARG A 412 12.71 32.65 18.33
N HIS A 413 11.95 33.20 19.25
CA HIS A 413 12.32 34.44 19.93
C HIS A 413 12.81 34.11 21.33
N ASN A 414 13.87 34.84 21.68
CA ASN A 414 14.67 34.80 22.90
C ASN A 414 13.85 34.94 24.18
#